data_AF-A0A7M5VC17-F1
#
_entry.id   AF-A0A7M5VC17-F1
#
_cell.length_a   1.000
_cell.length_b   1.000
_cell.length_c   1.000
_cell.angle_alpha   90.00
_cell.angle_beta   90.00
_cell.angle_gamma   90.00
#
_symmetry.space_group_name_H-M   'P 1'
#
loop_
_entity.id
_entity.type
_entity.pdbx_description
1 polymer ?
#
loop_
_entity_poly.entity_id
_entity_poly.type
_entity_poly.pdbx_seq_one_letter_code
_entity_poly.pdbx_strand_id
1 'polypeptide(L)'
;MKDRAAAAYIFVFFMVNIVLSDAADEMEKNETKSGDLPILCPQCDPNWTPFPNMVSGLVGYNIVSSDPLVTAADPGMGNQIFAPTKYIDGTVYLDDSITAFELSNCQRSMSIKSWTNLNQMSSSLEETSTSGYNLQLGYDSKVTAGVEGLDLSSDIPPPFTMGWSNSKTMKNAASSFSEEQGMVAFTHGMCIQYEMKLSAYYLPEFMPPFVMAIGELHDASSQSTNEQENAFKKFVNEFGTHYMIHSQLGALFAQQTTYSGTVRQNMDHEALQQCNSKQAVKIFGVQTAPDTSKCTDTAEETLNSYSQNDVKQVTITKGSRPTDIADWATQDFTPTPLRYQFSPIVNIFQDNFIEKRNIQNSDGQPVDSLKLRQWFMPLYDKYCEVLGFKCSMAKGCGFDDNCPVDTVCEGEGETHECGEWGEWGSWACSDCGVSLQKKRTRECTGCKGDEEQIKYSEDPTDCCNVLHKVYVRVSLYENADAGSKYEPYGDMKISIGDRSENQNKPAWHVARDHCPSYKLSTWYRGPDKYIEFYEHFDFLKSDGSIFKLHGHAWEADSNPDDLIAKFDGFQDDVKKYLDYDWIHFNGKHGNGNEEGEVKIKFYKV
;
A
#
# COMPACT_ATOMS: atom_id res chain seq x y z
N MET A 1 15.56 -34.64 -21.84
CA MET A 1 15.38 -33.17 -21.66
C MET A 1 15.62 -32.73 -20.21
N LYS A 2 15.18 -33.47 -19.17
CA LYS A 2 15.47 -33.14 -17.76
C LYS A 2 16.97 -33.12 -17.40
N ASP A 3 17.78 -34.00 -17.98
CA ASP A 3 19.23 -34.03 -17.65
C ASP A 3 20.05 -32.89 -18.28
N ARG A 4 19.52 -32.25 -19.32
CA ARG A 4 20.18 -31.08 -19.95
C ARG A 4 19.95 -29.79 -19.17
N ALA A 5 18.84 -29.68 -18.44
CA ALA A 5 18.55 -28.53 -17.58
C ALA A 5 19.44 -28.51 -16.33
N ALA A 6 19.72 -29.67 -15.73
CA ALA A 6 20.60 -29.78 -14.57
C ALA A 6 22.06 -29.42 -14.92
N ALA A 7 22.55 -29.85 -16.09
CA ALA A 7 23.89 -29.51 -16.55
C ALA A 7 24.06 -28.00 -16.83
N ALA A 8 23.03 -27.34 -17.39
CA ALA A 8 23.05 -25.90 -17.63
C ALA A 8 23.08 -25.11 -16.31
N TYR A 9 22.35 -25.56 -15.27
CA TYR A 9 22.33 -24.90 -13.97
C TYR A 9 23.70 -24.97 -13.26
N ILE A 10 24.37 -26.13 -13.32
CA ILE A 10 25.70 -26.31 -12.73
C ILE A 10 26.75 -25.45 -13.47
N PHE A 11 26.63 -25.33 -14.79
CA PHE A 11 27.57 -24.54 -15.60
C PHE A 11 27.43 -23.03 -15.35
N VAL A 12 26.21 -22.53 -15.17
CA VAL A 12 25.96 -21.12 -14.80
C VAL A 12 26.47 -20.85 -13.39
N PHE A 13 26.27 -21.77 -12.44
CA PHE A 13 26.74 -21.61 -11.07
C PHE A 13 28.28 -21.56 -10.98
N PHE A 14 28.99 -22.36 -11.78
CA PHE A 14 30.45 -22.32 -11.86
C PHE A 14 30.98 -21.06 -12.53
N MET A 15 30.35 -20.58 -13.61
CA MET A 15 30.75 -19.35 -14.28
C MET A 15 30.57 -18.10 -13.40
N VAL A 16 29.49 -18.03 -12.62
CA VAL A 16 29.26 -16.91 -11.68
C VAL A 16 30.31 -16.88 -10.57
N ASN A 17 30.74 -18.04 -10.06
CA ASN A 17 31.77 -18.09 -9.02
C ASN A 17 33.17 -17.70 -9.54
N ILE A 18 33.50 -17.99 -10.80
CA ILE A 18 34.79 -17.60 -11.41
C ILE A 18 34.83 -16.09 -11.67
N VAL A 19 33.73 -15.50 -12.14
CA VAL A 19 33.67 -14.04 -12.36
C VAL A 19 33.72 -13.27 -11.05
N LEU A 20 33.16 -13.81 -9.96
CA LEU A 20 33.24 -13.19 -8.64
C LEU A 20 34.62 -13.31 -7.98
N SER A 21 35.39 -14.38 -8.27
CA SER A 21 36.77 -14.48 -7.75
C SER A 21 37.73 -13.55 -8.49
N ASP A 22 37.58 -13.40 -9.81
CA ASP A 22 38.46 -12.52 -10.60
C ASP A 22 38.19 -11.03 -10.31
N ALA A 23 36.96 -10.66 -9.95
CA ALA A 23 36.63 -9.30 -9.52
C ALA A 23 37.21 -8.93 -8.15
N ALA A 24 37.43 -9.92 -7.26
CA ALA A 24 38.04 -9.68 -5.95
C ALA A 24 39.56 -9.42 -6.04
N ASP A 25 40.25 -10.06 -6.98
CA ASP A 25 41.70 -9.91 -7.17
C ASP A 25 42.10 -8.62 -7.92
N GLU A 26 41.19 -7.99 -8.67
CA GLU A 26 41.45 -6.69 -9.34
C GLU A 26 41.24 -5.47 -8.43
N MET A 27 40.49 -5.59 -7.33
CA MET A 27 40.30 -4.47 -6.39
C MET A 27 41.53 -4.20 -5.50
N GLU A 28 42.49 -5.12 -5.40
CA GLU A 28 43.69 -4.95 -4.55
C GLU A 28 44.89 -4.30 -5.28
N LYS A 29 44.79 -4.00 -6.59
CA LYS A 29 45.94 -3.51 -7.40
C LYS A 29 45.85 -2.07 -7.92
N ASN A 30 44.81 -1.32 -7.55
CA ASN A 30 44.61 0.05 -8.06
C ASN A 30 44.78 1.16 -7.01
N GLU A 31 45.73 1.01 -6.09
CA GLU A 31 46.35 2.16 -5.41
C GLU A 31 47.31 2.87 -6.38
N THR A 32 46.74 3.60 -7.32
CA THR A 32 47.47 4.54 -8.16
C THR A 32 48.03 5.69 -7.31
N LYS A 33 49.36 5.76 -7.30
CA LYS A 33 50.20 6.88 -6.84
C LYS A 33 49.69 8.23 -7.34
N SER A 34 48.90 8.92 -6.52
CA SER A 34 48.76 10.36 -6.54
C SER A 34 49.96 10.95 -5.79
N GLY A 35 50.59 11.98 -6.35
CA GLY A 35 51.67 12.71 -5.69
C GLY A 35 51.11 13.52 -4.52
N ASP A 36 51.03 12.90 -3.36
CA ASP A 36 50.48 13.50 -2.16
C ASP A 36 51.41 14.59 -1.62
N LEU A 37 50.90 15.83 -1.62
CA LEU A 37 51.23 16.81 -0.60
C LEU A 37 51.06 16.15 0.77
N PRO A 38 51.95 16.37 1.76
CA PRO A 38 51.81 15.77 3.07
C PRO A 38 50.42 16.12 3.61
N ILE A 39 49.63 15.08 3.88
CA ILE A 39 48.31 15.18 4.48
C ILE A 39 48.48 15.99 5.77
N LEU A 40 48.15 17.29 5.70
CA LEU A 40 47.94 18.15 6.85
C LEU A 40 46.87 17.42 7.68
N CYS A 41 47.19 17.05 8.92
CA CYS A 41 46.41 16.11 9.72
C CYS A 41 44.89 16.30 9.51
N PRO A 42 44.12 15.26 9.13
CA PRO A 42 42.67 15.39 8.95
C PRO A 42 41.96 15.91 10.22
N GLN A 43 42.60 15.68 11.38
CA GLN A 43 42.20 16.16 12.70
C GLN A 43 42.50 17.65 12.95
N CYS A 44 43.03 18.39 11.97
CA CYS A 44 43.24 19.84 12.05
C CYS A 44 42.12 20.64 11.39
N ASP A 45 41.16 20.00 10.70
CA ASP A 45 39.96 20.69 10.24
C ASP A 45 39.04 20.93 11.45
N PRO A 46 38.70 22.19 11.79
CA PRO A 46 37.77 22.49 12.88
C PRO A 46 36.36 21.93 12.65
N ASN A 47 36.03 21.51 11.42
CA ASN A 47 34.77 20.84 11.08
C ASN A 47 34.90 19.31 11.05
N TRP A 48 36.07 18.76 11.37
CA TRP A 48 36.25 17.32 11.42
C TRP A 48 35.34 16.71 12.48
N THR A 49 34.67 15.63 12.10
CA THR A 49 33.90 14.81 13.03
C THR A 49 34.31 13.36 12.90
N PRO A 50 34.41 12.61 14.01
CA PRO A 50 34.78 11.20 13.97
C PRO A 50 33.75 10.30 13.29
N PHE A 51 32.49 10.75 13.22
CA PHE A 51 31.41 10.03 12.55
C PHE A 51 30.77 10.94 11.50
N PRO A 52 30.56 10.45 10.26
CA PRO A 52 29.96 11.26 9.21
C PRO A 52 28.65 11.88 9.65
N ASN A 53 28.51 13.20 9.43
CA ASN A 53 27.31 13.97 9.70
C ASN A 53 26.75 13.87 11.14
N MET A 54 27.57 13.53 12.15
CA MET A 54 27.09 13.46 13.55
C MET A 54 26.51 14.78 14.07
N VAL A 55 26.94 15.91 13.50
CA VAL A 55 26.41 17.25 13.80
C VAL A 55 24.89 17.30 13.66
N SER A 56 24.31 16.53 12.74
CA SER A 56 22.86 16.44 12.56
C SER A 56 22.11 15.90 13.79
N GLY A 57 22.75 15.17 14.69
CA GLY A 57 22.16 14.79 15.98
C GLY A 57 22.47 15.74 17.14
N LEU A 58 23.20 16.84 16.88
CA LEU A 58 23.62 17.85 17.86
C LEU A 58 22.88 19.18 17.68
N VAL A 59 21.84 19.19 16.86
CA VAL A 59 20.99 20.35 16.60
C VAL A 59 19.76 20.36 17.49
N GLY A 60 19.15 21.53 17.54
CA GLY A 60 17.80 21.71 18.04
C GLY A 60 16.73 21.06 17.17
N TYR A 61 15.58 20.77 17.77
CA TYR A 61 14.43 20.19 17.07
C TYR A 61 13.13 20.85 17.53
N ASN A 62 12.43 21.49 16.60
CA ASN A 62 11.10 22.02 16.80
C ASN A 62 10.07 20.96 16.44
N ILE A 63 9.48 20.35 17.46
CA ILE A 63 8.53 19.26 17.26
C ILE A 63 7.30 19.74 16.48
N VAL A 64 6.82 20.98 16.65
CA VAL A 64 5.56 21.49 16.05
C VAL A 64 5.70 21.93 14.60
N SER A 65 6.90 22.31 14.17
CA SER A 65 7.16 22.59 12.76
C SER A 65 7.70 21.38 12.00
N SER A 66 7.87 20.23 12.67
CA SER A 66 8.52 19.07 12.05
C SER A 66 7.66 18.36 11.01
N ASP A 67 8.33 17.83 9.99
CA ASP A 67 7.74 16.96 8.98
C ASP A 67 8.74 15.85 8.64
N PRO A 68 8.87 14.81 9.49
CA PRO A 68 9.90 13.79 9.31
C PRO A 68 9.64 12.87 8.12
N LEU A 69 8.53 13.03 7.41
CA LEU A 69 8.23 12.28 6.19
C LEU A 69 8.39 13.12 4.92
N VAL A 70 8.84 14.38 5.02
CA VAL A 70 9.15 15.18 3.84
C VAL A 70 10.43 14.68 3.14
N THR A 71 10.47 14.79 1.81
CA THR A 71 11.65 14.45 0.98
C THR A 71 12.77 15.49 1.04
N ALA A 72 12.45 16.68 1.53
CA ALA A 72 13.40 17.76 1.78
C ALA A 72 14.04 17.62 3.18
N ALA A 73 14.84 18.60 3.58
CA ALA A 73 15.23 18.72 4.97
C ALA A 73 13.99 18.88 5.85
N ASP A 74 13.97 18.19 6.99
CA ASP A 74 12.87 18.28 7.95
C ASP A 74 12.82 19.72 8.52
N PRO A 75 11.70 20.45 8.35
CA PRO A 75 11.54 21.82 8.84
C PRO A 75 11.58 21.94 10.37
N GLY A 76 11.57 20.83 11.10
CA GLY A 76 11.79 20.80 12.54
C GLY A 76 13.26 20.94 12.93
N MET A 77 14.20 20.69 12.04
CA MET A 77 15.64 20.76 12.36
C MET A 77 16.06 22.23 12.54
N GLY A 78 16.54 22.57 13.74
CA GLY A 78 17.07 23.88 14.08
C GLY A 78 18.58 23.96 13.92
N ASN A 79 19.16 24.99 14.53
CA ASN A 79 20.60 25.20 14.55
C ASN A 79 21.31 24.28 15.55
N GLN A 80 22.62 24.12 15.32
CA GLN A 80 23.49 23.33 16.18
C GLN A 80 23.57 23.93 17.59
N ILE A 81 23.32 23.08 18.59
CA ILE A 81 23.37 23.43 20.01
C ILE A 81 24.72 23.02 20.60
N PHE A 82 25.19 21.82 20.25
CA PHE A 82 26.34 21.20 20.91
C PHE A 82 27.55 21.08 19.97
N ALA A 83 28.74 21.32 20.50
CA ALA A 83 30.00 21.03 19.81
C ALA A 83 30.22 19.51 19.76
N PRO A 84 30.59 18.93 18.60
CA PRO A 84 30.84 17.49 18.48
C PRO A 84 32.18 17.08 19.09
N THR A 85 33.12 18.01 19.16
CA THR A 85 34.52 17.73 19.44
C THR A 85 35.12 18.80 20.34
N LYS A 86 36.17 18.42 21.07
CA LYS A 86 36.99 19.30 21.89
C LYS A 86 38.44 19.32 21.39
N TYR A 87 39.13 20.42 21.62
CA TYR A 87 40.54 20.59 21.25
C TYR A 87 41.44 20.46 22.47
N ILE A 88 42.37 19.51 22.44
CA ILE A 88 43.34 19.28 23.51
C ILE A 88 44.73 19.16 22.88
N ASP A 89 45.65 20.05 23.26
CA ASP A 89 47.07 20.02 22.87
C ASP A 89 47.31 19.85 21.36
N GLY A 90 46.57 20.57 20.52
CA GLY A 90 46.76 20.47 19.08
C GLY A 90 45.84 19.48 18.37
N THR A 91 45.16 18.62 19.11
CA THR A 91 44.42 17.47 18.59
C THR A 91 42.93 17.58 18.87
N VAL A 92 42.10 17.25 17.88
CA VAL A 92 40.64 17.22 17.98
C VAL A 92 40.19 15.84 18.46
N TYR A 93 39.40 15.80 19.53
CA TYR A 93 38.81 14.59 20.09
C TYR A 93 37.29 14.69 20.09
N LEU A 94 36.60 13.56 20.03
CA LEU A 94 35.18 13.50 20.39
C LEU A 94 34.98 14.08 21.80
N ASP A 95 33.94 14.87 22.02
CA ASP A 95 33.61 15.34 23.36
C ASP A 95 33.26 14.16 24.28
N ASP A 96 33.78 14.13 25.52
CA ASP A 96 33.58 13.00 26.45
C ASP A 96 32.11 12.81 26.87
N SER A 97 31.27 13.84 26.68
CA SER A 97 29.83 13.77 26.89
C SER A 97 29.08 13.01 25.79
N ILE A 98 29.74 12.73 24.66
CA ILE A 98 29.15 12.06 23.51
C ILE A 98 29.69 10.64 23.44
N THR A 99 28.78 9.67 23.55
CA THR A 99 29.08 8.28 23.21
C THR A 99 28.58 8.03 21.80
N ALA A 100 29.48 7.73 20.87
CA ALA A 100 29.11 7.37 19.51
C ALA A 100 29.86 6.13 19.05
N PHE A 101 29.19 5.27 18.30
CA PHE A 101 29.78 4.05 17.76
C PHE A 101 29.14 3.67 16.43
N GLU A 102 29.93 2.97 15.61
CA GLU A 102 29.50 2.41 14.35
C GLU A 102 28.74 1.09 14.59
N LEU A 103 27.65 0.93 13.87
CA LEU A 103 26.84 -0.27 13.83
C LEU A 103 27.26 -1.05 12.58
N SER A 104 27.95 -2.17 12.81
CA SER A 104 28.60 -2.98 11.77
C SER A 104 27.66 -3.67 10.78
N ASN A 105 26.34 -3.54 10.95
CA ASN A 105 25.36 -4.13 10.05
C ASN A 105 24.25 -3.12 9.76
N CYS A 106 24.09 -2.82 8.47
CA CYS A 106 22.86 -2.25 7.94
C CYS A 106 21.71 -3.21 8.29
N GLN A 107 21.00 -2.95 9.39
CA GLN A 107 19.84 -3.73 9.77
C GLN A 107 18.73 -3.45 8.74
N ARG A 108 18.72 -4.23 7.66
CA ARG A 108 17.71 -4.17 6.60
C ARG A 108 16.38 -4.68 7.14
N SER A 109 15.70 -3.84 7.92
CA SER A 109 14.32 -4.09 8.31
C SER A 109 13.41 -3.44 7.28
N MET A 110 12.64 -4.25 6.57
CA MET A 110 11.49 -3.78 5.82
C MET A 110 10.28 -3.80 6.76
N SER A 111 9.56 -2.69 6.83
CA SER A 111 8.34 -2.57 7.61
C SER A 111 7.26 -1.96 6.75
N ILE A 112 6.06 -2.53 6.86
CA ILE A 112 4.88 -2.13 6.12
C ILE A 112 3.82 -1.88 7.16
N LYS A 113 3.35 -0.65 7.20
CA LYS A 113 2.28 -0.23 8.09
C LYS A 113 1.21 0.46 7.27
N SER A 114 -0.02 0.37 7.72
CA SER A 114 -1.14 1.05 7.09
C SER A 114 -2.13 1.51 8.12
N TRP A 115 -2.77 2.64 7.82
CA TRP A 115 -3.64 3.35 8.74
C TRP A 115 -4.85 3.86 7.98
N THR A 116 -5.96 3.99 8.71
CA THR A 116 -7.21 4.60 8.24
C THR A 116 -7.59 5.84 9.02
N ASN A 117 -6.82 6.19 10.05
CA ASN A 117 -6.98 7.45 10.78
C ASN A 117 -5.63 8.01 11.24
N LEU A 118 -5.65 9.31 11.56
CA LEU A 118 -4.45 10.08 11.89
C LEU A 118 -3.83 9.65 13.23
N ASN A 119 -4.62 9.27 14.22
CA ASN A 119 -4.13 8.86 15.54
C ASN A 119 -3.32 7.56 15.45
N GLN A 120 -3.81 6.57 14.70
CA GLN A 120 -3.08 5.33 14.42
C GLN A 120 -1.77 5.61 13.67
N MET A 121 -1.82 6.47 12.65
CA MET A 121 -0.63 6.85 11.88
C MET A 121 0.41 7.55 12.74
N SER A 122 0.00 8.55 13.52
CA SER A 122 0.87 9.31 14.42
C SER A 122 1.52 8.39 15.47
N SER A 123 0.71 7.62 16.20
CA SER A 123 1.19 6.69 17.24
C SER A 123 2.17 5.67 16.69
N SER A 124 1.88 5.11 15.52
CA SER A 124 2.73 4.11 14.89
C SER A 124 4.07 4.69 14.39
N LEU A 125 4.08 5.93 13.91
CA LEU A 125 5.31 6.58 13.48
C LEU A 125 6.12 7.09 14.68
N GLU A 126 5.47 7.50 15.77
CA GLU A 126 6.11 7.71 17.07
C GLU A 126 6.81 6.41 17.51
N GLU A 127 6.12 5.28 17.52
CA GLU A 127 6.73 3.98 17.80
C GLU A 127 7.90 3.68 16.86
N THR A 128 7.77 3.87 15.54
CA THR A 128 8.87 3.56 14.61
C THR A 128 10.09 4.46 14.80
N SER A 129 9.87 5.74 15.09
CA SER A 129 10.93 6.74 15.34
C SER A 129 11.59 6.59 16.71
N THR A 130 10.91 5.94 17.66
CA THR A 130 11.37 5.78 19.05
C THR A 130 11.77 4.34 19.39
N SER A 131 11.29 3.35 18.61
CA SER A 131 11.36 1.90 18.87
C SER A 131 12.75 1.42 19.32
N GLY A 132 12.85 1.21 20.63
CA GLY A 132 14.03 0.81 21.39
C GLY A 132 14.15 1.61 22.69
N TYR A 133 13.68 2.85 22.66
CA TYR A 133 13.62 3.76 23.78
C TYR A 133 12.15 4.16 23.84
N ASN A 134 11.44 3.75 24.89
CA ASN A 134 10.13 4.38 25.13
C ASN A 134 10.35 5.88 24.94
N LEU A 135 9.47 6.57 24.22
CA LEU A 135 9.34 8.01 24.37
C LEU A 135 8.78 8.30 25.78
N GLN A 136 9.46 7.79 26.79
CA GLN A 136 9.63 8.46 28.04
C GLN A 136 10.31 9.79 27.67
N LEU A 137 9.49 10.77 27.28
CA LEU A 137 9.41 11.97 28.10
C LEU A 137 9.40 11.44 29.51
N GLY A 138 10.58 11.46 30.16
CA GLY A 138 10.87 10.69 31.35
C GLY A 138 9.61 10.47 32.19
N TYR A 139 9.29 9.22 32.47
CA TYR A 139 8.43 8.92 33.61
C TYR A 139 9.04 9.48 34.92
N ASP A 140 10.23 10.12 34.84
CA ASP A 140 10.89 10.97 35.83
C ASP A 140 11.22 12.42 35.38
N SER A 141 10.90 12.88 34.16
CA SER A 141 11.01 14.30 33.82
C SER A 141 9.66 15.00 33.98
N LYS A 142 9.16 15.03 35.23
CA LYS A 142 8.81 16.35 35.78
C LYS A 142 9.89 17.30 35.27
N VAL A 143 9.54 18.43 34.66
CA VAL A 143 10.56 19.44 34.39
C VAL A 143 11.34 19.63 35.70
N THR A 144 12.54 19.03 35.80
CA THR A 144 13.31 18.99 37.05
C THR A 144 13.81 20.38 37.38
N ALA A 145 13.75 21.24 36.38
CA ALA A 145 13.81 22.67 36.47
C ALA A 145 12.53 23.33 37.05
N GLY A 146 11.77 22.63 37.90
CA GLY A 146 10.60 23.16 38.58
C GLY A 146 11.00 24.31 39.49
N VAL A 147 10.52 25.52 39.17
CA VAL A 147 10.55 26.64 40.09
C VAL A 147 9.48 26.36 41.15
N GLU A 148 9.86 26.36 42.42
CA GLU A 148 8.93 26.11 43.53
C GLU A 148 7.72 27.08 43.42
N GLY A 149 6.52 26.53 43.22
CA GLY A 149 5.28 27.30 43.01
C GLY A 149 4.79 27.44 41.56
N LEU A 150 5.55 26.97 40.56
CA LEU A 150 5.11 26.86 39.17
C LEU A 150 4.78 25.40 38.85
N ASP A 151 3.54 24.99 39.14
CA ASP A 151 3.04 23.67 38.78
C ASP A 151 2.76 23.69 37.27
N LEU A 152 3.73 23.24 36.48
CA LEU A 152 3.50 23.03 35.05
C LEU A 152 2.52 21.89 34.93
N SER A 153 1.47 22.09 34.12
CA SER A 153 0.45 21.07 33.98
C SER A 153 1.11 19.77 33.54
N SER A 154 0.69 18.65 34.14
CA SER A 154 1.03 17.31 33.68
C SER A 154 0.49 16.99 32.27
N ASP A 155 -0.22 17.94 31.68
CA ASP A 155 -1.05 17.77 30.50
C ASP A 155 -0.36 18.30 29.25
N ILE A 156 0.97 18.41 29.21
CA ILE A 156 1.70 18.56 27.95
C ILE A 156 1.39 17.30 27.13
N PRO A 157 0.59 17.40 26.05
CA PRO A 157 0.24 16.23 25.27
C PRO A 157 1.50 15.54 24.74
N PRO A 158 1.45 14.24 24.42
CA PRO A 158 2.58 13.56 23.80
C PRO A 158 3.08 14.37 22.60
N PRO A 159 4.39 14.64 22.48
CA PRO A 159 4.93 15.59 21.51
C PRO A 159 4.53 15.26 20.08
N PHE A 160 4.28 14.00 19.75
CA PHE A 160 3.87 13.55 18.42
C PHE A 160 2.39 13.81 18.12
N THR A 161 1.51 13.79 19.12
CA THR A 161 0.11 14.20 18.93
C THR A 161 -0.03 15.68 18.54
N MET A 162 0.90 16.52 19.00
CA MET A 162 0.92 17.95 18.68
C MET A 162 1.86 18.33 17.56
N GLY A 163 3.00 17.64 17.47
CA GLY A 163 4.16 18.05 16.67
C GLY A 163 3.89 18.09 15.18
N TRP A 164 3.01 17.21 14.74
CA TRP A 164 2.82 16.96 13.33
C TRP A 164 1.54 17.58 12.78
N SER A 165 0.78 18.30 13.61
CA SER A 165 -0.44 18.97 13.16
C SER A 165 -0.17 19.97 12.02
N ASN A 166 1.06 20.50 11.93
CA ASN A 166 1.45 21.41 10.86
C ASN A 166 2.15 20.77 9.66
N SER A 167 2.61 19.51 9.79
CA SER A 167 3.26 18.76 8.70
C SER A 167 2.34 18.72 7.48
N LYS A 168 2.92 18.96 6.30
CA LYS A 168 2.17 18.87 5.05
C LYS A 168 1.78 17.42 4.80
N THR A 169 2.69 16.48 5.10
CA THR A 169 2.43 15.04 4.98
C THR A 169 1.22 14.62 5.82
N MET A 170 1.13 15.13 7.04
CA MET A 170 0.09 14.76 8.00
C MET A 170 -1.24 15.44 7.72
N LYS A 171 -1.23 16.69 7.25
CA LYS A 171 -2.44 17.35 6.72
C LYS A 171 -3.01 16.61 5.51
N ASN A 172 -2.14 16.14 4.60
CA ASN A 172 -2.57 15.36 3.46
C ASN A 172 -3.16 14.02 3.89
N ALA A 173 -2.50 13.31 4.82
CA ALA A 173 -3.01 12.06 5.37
C ALA A 173 -4.35 12.27 6.08
N ALA A 174 -4.46 13.32 6.90
CA ALA A 174 -5.70 13.70 7.57
C ALA A 174 -6.85 13.93 6.58
N SER A 175 -6.65 14.73 5.52
CA SER A 175 -7.65 14.92 4.47
C SER A 175 -8.00 13.60 3.77
N SER A 176 -7.02 12.75 3.47
CA SER A 176 -7.29 11.42 2.93
C SER A 176 -8.15 10.55 3.86
N PHE A 177 -7.94 10.61 5.17
CA PHE A 177 -8.74 9.85 6.14
C PHE A 177 -10.13 10.45 6.35
N SER A 178 -10.23 11.76 6.60
CA SER A 178 -11.46 12.40 7.03
C SER A 178 -12.38 12.80 5.87
N GLU A 179 -11.81 13.17 4.72
CA GLU A 179 -12.58 13.66 3.56
C GLU A 179 -12.76 12.57 2.52
N GLU A 180 -11.72 11.78 2.24
CA GLU A 180 -11.78 10.72 1.23
C GLU A 180 -12.13 9.35 1.83
N GLN A 181 -12.19 9.19 3.16
CA GLN A 181 -12.32 7.89 3.85
C GLN A 181 -11.32 6.85 3.32
N GLY A 182 -10.12 7.31 2.99
CA GLY A 182 -9.05 6.56 2.38
C GLY A 182 -8.19 5.81 3.38
N MET A 183 -7.05 5.33 2.88
CA MET A 183 -6.05 4.60 3.64
C MET A 183 -4.67 5.08 3.23
N VAL A 184 -3.76 5.19 4.19
CA VAL A 184 -2.35 5.47 3.92
C VAL A 184 -1.55 4.25 4.31
N ALA A 185 -0.82 3.70 3.35
CA ALA A 185 0.19 2.68 3.57
C ALA A 185 1.59 3.31 3.51
N PHE A 186 2.48 2.84 4.37
CA PHE A 186 3.85 3.27 4.47
C PHE A 186 4.75 2.04 4.50
N THR A 187 5.48 1.86 3.42
CA THR A 187 6.47 0.81 3.25
C THR A 187 7.83 1.46 3.37
N HIS A 188 8.70 0.96 4.25
CA HIS A 188 10.04 1.52 4.38
C HIS A 188 11.12 0.49 4.64
N GLY A 189 12.31 0.79 4.14
CA GLY A 189 13.57 0.15 4.46
C GLY A 189 14.49 1.16 5.12
N MET A 190 15.13 0.75 6.22
CA MET A 190 16.08 1.57 6.95
C MET A 190 17.45 0.89 6.97
N CYS A 191 18.49 1.71 6.96
CA CYS A 191 19.86 1.28 7.12
C CYS A 191 20.51 2.15 8.19
N ILE A 192 20.60 1.64 9.41
CA ILE A 192 21.22 2.36 10.53
C ILE A 192 22.71 2.03 10.54
N GLN A 193 23.56 3.06 10.56
CA GLN A 193 25.02 2.93 10.52
C GLN A 193 25.70 3.40 11.80
N TYR A 194 25.10 4.35 12.51
CA TYR A 194 25.71 4.94 13.70
C TYR A 194 24.69 5.12 14.81
N GLU A 195 25.14 5.02 16.04
CA GLU A 195 24.38 5.37 17.24
C GLU A 195 25.15 6.44 18.02
N MET A 196 24.45 7.48 18.46
CA MET A 196 25.03 8.59 19.22
C MET A 196 24.15 8.96 20.41
N LYS A 197 24.74 9.01 21.61
CA LYS A 197 24.10 9.37 22.88
C LYS A 197 24.81 10.54 23.53
N LEU A 198 24.03 11.49 24.04
CA LEU A 198 24.50 12.55 24.93
C LEU A 198 24.37 12.09 26.39
N SER A 199 25.35 12.43 27.21
CA SER A 199 25.27 12.22 28.65
C SER A 199 24.19 13.10 29.27
N ALA A 200 23.29 12.47 30.03
CA ALA A 200 22.23 13.16 30.78
C ALA A 200 22.79 14.05 31.92
N TYR A 201 24.01 13.79 32.39
CA TYR A 201 24.61 14.51 33.52
C TYR A 201 25.58 15.61 33.10
N TYR A 202 26.18 15.46 31.92
CA TYR A 202 27.20 16.35 31.42
C TYR A 202 27.00 16.51 29.92
N LEU A 203 26.31 17.56 29.49
CA LEU A 203 26.11 17.88 28.08
C LEU A 203 27.44 18.32 27.44
N PRO A 204 27.57 18.22 26.10
CA PRO A 204 28.73 18.79 25.40
C PRO A 204 28.83 20.30 25.56
N GLU A 205 29.95 20.88 25.12
CA GLU A 205 30.09 22.33 25.03
C GLU A 205 29.02 22.93 24.11
N PHE A 206 28.54 24.13 24.44
CA PHE A 206 27.53 24.81 23.62
C PHE A 206 28.21 25.56 22.48
N MET A 207 27.59 25.54 21.30
CA MET A 207 28.04 26.36 20.20
C MET A 207 27.91 27.85 20.55
N PRO A 208 28.85 28.72 20.14
CA PRO A 208 28.79 30.16 20.48
C PRO A 208 27.46 30.85 20.11
N PRO A 209 26.81 30.57 18.96
CA PRO A 209 25.49 31.13 18.66
C PRO A 209 24.42 30.77 19.69
N PHE A 210 24.44 29.55 20.22
CA PHE A 210 23.50 29.11 21.24
C PHE A 210 23.76 29.80 22.59
N VAL A 211 25.03 29.96 22.97
CA VAL A 211 25.44 30.73 24.16
C VAL A 211 24.95 32.18 24.08
N MET A 212 25.14 32.83 22.93
CA MET A 212 24.65 34.20 22.72
C MET A 212 23.12 34.28 22.83
N ALA A 213 22.40 33.31 22.26
CA ALA A 213 20.95 33.26 22.33
C ALA A 213 20.44 33.08 23.78
N ILE A 214 21.11 32.29 24.61
CA ILE A 214 20.81 32.20 26.05
C ILE A 214 21.03 33.56 26.74
N GLY A 215 22.11 34.26 26.40
CA GLY A 215 22.36 35.62 26.89
C GLY A 215 21.25 36.60 26.53
N GLU A 216 20.78 36.56 25.28
CA GLU A 216 19.64 37.38 24.82
C GLU A 216 18.33 37.05 25.57
N LEU A 217 18.06 35.77 25.84
CA LEU A 217 16.92 35.38 26.67
C LEU A 217 17.06 35.94 28.10
N HIS A 218 18.27 35.91 28.68
CA HIS A 218 18.49 36.49 29.99
C HIS A 218 18.17 38.00 29.99
N ASP A 219 18.62 38.74 28.98
CA ASP A 219 18.35 40.18 28.84
C ASP A 219 16.84 40.48 28.75
N ALA A 220 16.08 39.62 28.06
CA ALA A 220 14.62 39.70 27.99
C ALA A 220 13.91 39.50 29.34
N SER A 221 14.58 38.88 30.33
CA SER A 221 13.99 38.64 31.67
C SER A 221 13.66 39.93 32.44
N SER A 222 14.23 41.06 32.04
CA SER A 222 13.94 42.39 32.65
C SER A 222 13.02 43.25 31.78
N GLN A 223 12.53 42.71 30.66
CA GLN A 223 11.74 43.43 29.68
C GLN A 223 10.23 43.14 29.84
N SER A 224 9.41 43.75 28.98
CA SER A 224 7.97 43.52 28.98
C SER A 224 7.60 42.10 28.54
N THR A 225 6.39 41.63 28.88
CA THR A 225 5.90 40.31 28.44
C THR A 225 5.91 40.13 26.92
N ASN A 226 5.65 41.19 26.15
CA ASN A 226 5.70 41.12 24.68
C ASN A 226 7.13 40.91 24.18
N GLU A 227 8.11 41.56 24.80
CA GLU A 227 9.53 41.38 24.46
C GLU A 227 10.01 39.97 24.83
N GLN A 228 9.59 39.47 26.00
CA GLN A 228 9.82 38.09 26.42
C GLN A 228 9.24 37.08 25.42
N GLU A 229 8.00 37.28 24.99
CA GLU A 229 7.35 36.43 23.98
C GLU A 229 8.10 36.47 22.64
N ASN A 230 8.54 37.65 22.20
CA ASN A 230 9.34 37.78 20.97
C ASN A 230 10.69 37.07 21.07
N ALA A 231 11.38 37.22 22.21
CA ALA A 231 12.65 36.55 22.49
C ALA A 231 12.47 35.02 22.51
N PHE A 232 11.41 34.53 23.17
CA PHE A 232 11.03 33.12 23.17
C PHE A 232 10.79 32.59 21.75
N LYS A 233 9.97 33.29 20.95
CA LYS A 233 9.68 32.92 19.55
C LYS A 233 10.96 32.84 18.72
N LYS A 234 11.82 33.86 18.83
CA LYS A 234 13.11 33.91 18.11
C LYS A 234 13.97 32.70 18.50
N PHE A 235 14.10 32.42 19.79
CA PHE A 235 14.90 31.29 20.29
C PHE A 235 14.36 29.94 19.82
N VAL A 236 13.05 29.70 19.94
CA VAL A 236 12.43 28.43 19.53
C VAL A 236 12.44 28.25 18.01
N ASN A 237 12.31 29.32 17.23
CA ASN A 237 12.45 29.22 15.78
C ASN A 237 13.88 28.88 15.34
N GLU A 238 14.88 29.33 16.10
CA GLU A 238 16.29 29.12 15.79
C GLU A 238 16.80 27.74 16.26
N PHE A 239 16.46 27.34 17.49
CA PHE A 239 17.00 26.14 18.14
C PHE A 239 15.93 25.10 18.49
N GLY A 240 14.67 25.32 18.12
CA GLY A 240 13.60 24.38 18.40
C GLY A 240 13.14 24.33 19.86
N THR A 241 12.26 23.38 20.13
CA THR A 241 11.67 23.15 21.45
C THR A 241 12.40 22.05 22.22
N HIS A 242 13.14 21.21 21.52
CA HIS A 242 13.83 20.04 22.05
C HIS A 242 15.24 19.92 21.48
N TYR A 243 16.03 19.01 22.03
CA TYR A 243 17.28 18.54 21.46
C TYR A 243 17.36 17.01 21.55
N MET A 244 18.16 16.38 20.70
CA MET A 244 18.32 14.93 20.71
C MET A 244 19.31 14.52 21.80
N ILE A 245 18.88 13.65 22.73
CA ILE A 245 19.78 13.02 23.73
C ILE A 245 20.26 11.65 23.27
N HIS A 246 19.56 11.06 22.31
CA HIS A 246 19.95 9.82 21.67
C HIS A 246 19.48 9.88 20.21
N SER A 247 20.33 9.47 19.28
CA SER A 247 20.00 9.42 17.85
C SER A 247 20.66 8.21 17.18
N GLN A 248 19.91 7.55 16.31
CA GLN A 248 20.45 6.55 15.39
C GLN A 248 20.47 7.15 13.98
N LEU A 249 21.67 7.21 13.40
CA LEU A 249 21.92 7.85 12.12
C LEU A 249 22.09 6.80 11.01
N GLY A 250 21.58 7.11 9.83
CA GLY A 250 21.63 6.22 8.69
C GLY A 250 20.88 6.73 7.48
N ALA A 251 20.38 5.82 6.65
CA ALA A 251 19.53 6.14 5.51
C ALA A 251 18.14 5.46 5.59
N LEU A 252 17.13 6.18 5.08
CA LEU A 252 15.75 5.71 4.95
C LEU A 252 15.35 5.78 3.49
N PHE A 253 14.75 4.72 2.99
CA PHE A 253 13.95 4.74 1.77
C PHE A 253 12.55 4.28 2.13
N ALA A 254 11.56 5.08 1.79
CA ALA A 254 10.17 4.77 2.05
C ALA A 254 9.29 5.11 0.85
N GLN A 255 8.20 4.38 0.72
CA GLN A 255 7.12 4.65 -0.19
C GLN A 255 5.84 4.81 0.64
N GLN A 256 5.25 6.00 0.53
CA GLN A 256 3.92 6.27 1.05
C GLN A 256 2.93 6.07 -0.11
N THR A 257 1.96 5.19 0.08
CA THR A 257 0.84 5.00 -0.85
C THR A 257 -0.45 5.46 -0.18
N THR A 258 -1.14 6.42 -0.78
CA THR A 258 -2.46 6.86 -0.36
C THR A 258 -3.50 6.26 -1.30
N TYR A 259 -4.46 5.55 -0.74
CA TYR A 259 -5.62 4.99 -1.42
C TYR A 259 -6.86 5.84 -1.11
N SER A 260 -7.62 6.20 -2.13
CA SER A 260 -8.91 6.86 -1.96
C SER A 260 -9.94 5.93 -1.33
N GLY A 261 -11.02 6.49 -0.79
CA GLY A 261 -12.15 5.69 -0.30
C GLY A 261 -12.74 4.77 -1.37
N THR A 262 -12.75 5.20 -2.64
CA THR A 262 -13.19 4.36 -3.78
C THR A 262 -12.36 3.09 -3.90
N VAL A 263 -11.04 3.16 -3.72
CA VAL A 263 -10.16 1.99 -3.75
C VAL A 263 -10.44 1.09 -2.55
N ARG A 264 -10.50 1.66 -1.34
CA ARG A 264 -10.77 0.94 -0.09
C ARG A 264 -12.14 0.25 -0.10
N GLN A 265 -13.15 0.82 -0.74
CA GLN A 265 -14.46 0.21 -0.88
C GLN A 265 -14.44 -1.01 -1.82
N ASN A 266 -13.53 -1.02 -2.80
CA ASN A 266 -13.49 -2.04 -3.84
C ASN A 266 -12.50 -3.18 -3.57
N MET A 267 -11.50 -2.93 -2.72
CA MET A 267 -10.46 -3.86 -2.32
C MET A 267 -10.38 -3.90 -0.80
N ASP A 268 -10.41 -5.09 -0.22
CA ASP A 268 -10.25 -5.25 1.23
C ASP A 268 -8.87 -4.77 1.70
N HIS A 269 -8.78 -4.40 2.99
CA HIS A 269 -7.55 -3.87 3.56
C HIS A 269 -6.36 -4.82 3.41
N GLU A 270 -6.61 -6.12 3.57
CA GLU A 270 -5.56 -7.14 3.52
C GLU A 270 -4.98 -7.26 2.11
N ALA A 271 -5.80 -7.22 1.06
CA ALA A 271 -5.38 -7.20 -0.33
C ALA A 271 -4.52 -5.96 -0.62
N LEU A 272 -4.92 -4.78 -0.13
CA LEU A 272 -4.12 -3.56 -0.27
C LEU A 272 -2.77 -3.67 0.46
N GLN A 273 -2.76 -4.19 1.69
CA GLN A 273 -1.53 -4.39 2.46
C GLN A 273 -0.59 -5.41 1.79
N GLN A 274 -1.14 -6.50 1.27
CA GLN A 274 -0.37 -7.52 0.56
C GLN A 274 0.14 -7.01 -0.80
N CYS A 275 -0.62 -6.16 -1.50
CA CYS A 275 -0.13 -5.53 -2.71
C CYS A 275 0.97 -4.51 -2.44
N ASN A 276 0.89 -3.73 -1.36
CA ASN A 276 2.03 -2.94 -0.89
C ASN A 276 3.24 -3.81 -0.57
N SER A 277 3.03 -4.98 0.04
CA SER A 277 4.10 -5.94 0.33
C SER A 277 4.75 -6.49 -0.93
N LYS A 278 3.95 -6.83 -1.95
CA LYS A 278 4.45 -7.26 -3.26
C LYS A 278 5.27 -6.17 -3.94
N GLN A 279 4.81 -4.91 -3.89
CA GLN A 279 5.56 -3.77 -4.42
C GLN A 279 6.84 -3.51 -3.62
N ALA A 280 6.78 -3.61 -2.29
CA ALA A 280 7.94 -3.48 -1.41
C ALA A 280 9.03 -4.50 -1.75
N VAL A 281 8.66 -5.76 -1.99
CA VAL A 281 9.61 -6.82 -2.39
C VAL A 281 10.27 -6.49 -3.72
N LYS A 282 9.52 -5.97 -4.70
CA LYS A 282 10.07 -5.51 -5.98
C LYS A 282 11.05 -4.34 -5.80
N ILE A 283 10.71 -3.40 -4.91
CA ILE A 283 11.52 -2.21 -4.61
C ILE A 283 12.79 -2.61 -3.87
N PHE A 284 12.68 -3.29 -2.73
CA PHE A 284 13.80 -3.55 -1.82
C PHE A 284 14.59 -4.83 -2.14
N GLY A 285 14.16 -5.64 -3.11
CA GLY A 285 14.82 -6.89 -3.48
C GLY A 285 14.87 -7.93 -2.36
N VAL A 286 14.01 -7.82 -1.34
CA VAL A 286 13.99 -8.70 -0.17
C VAL A 286 13.27 -10.00 -0.53
N GLN A 287 14.00 -11.12 -0.56
CA GLN A 287 13.45 -12.43 -0.94
C GLN A 287 12.50 -13.03 0.11
N THR A 288 12.57 -12.60 1.37
CA THR A 288 11.67 -13.02 2.44
C THR A 288 10.46 -12.08 2.50
N ALA A 289 9.57 -12.23 1.54
CA ALA A 289 8.30 -11.50 1.53
C ALA A 289 7.36 -12.04 2.63
N PRO A 290 6.51 -11.19 3.23
CA PRO A 290 5.26 -11.64 3.84
C PRO A 290 4.45 -12.44 2.81
N ASP A 291 3.49 -13.26 3.27
CA ASP A 291 2.58 -13.94 2.35
C ASP A 291 1.87 -12.91 1.45
N THR A 292 2.17 -12.93 0.14
CA THR A 292 1.56 -12.03 -0.85
C THR A 292 0.41 -12.71 -1.61
N SER A 293 -0.09 -13.86 -1.14
CA SER A 293 -1.02 -14.70 -1.91
C SER A 293 -2.34 -14.02 -2.29
N LYS A 294 -2.82 -13.05 -1.50
CA LYS A 294 -4.04 -12.28 -1.77
C LYS A 294 -3.80 -11.10 -2.70
N CYS A 295 -2.57 -10.64 -2.90
CA CYS A 295 -2.24 -9.78 -4.03
C CYS A 295 -2.07 -10.62 -5.31
N THR A 296 -3.20 -11.18 -5.76
CA THR A 296 -3.29 -11.90 -7.02
C THR A 296 -3.00 -10.97 -8.20
N ASP A 297 -2.70 -11.54 -9.37
CA ASP A 297 -2.49 -10.74 -10.58
C ASP A 297 -3.73 -9.90 -10.91
N THR A 298 -4.93 -10.43 -10.67
CA THR A 298 -6.19 -9.68 -10.82
C THR A 298 -6.31 -8.52 -9.83
N ALA A 299 -5.89 -8.69 -8.58
CA ALA A 299 -5.89 -7.60 -7.59
C ALA A 299 -4.89 -6.51 -7.97
N GLU A 300 -3.71 -6.90 -8.47
CA GLU A 300 -2.70 -5.97 -8.97
C GLU A 300 -3.16 -5.23 -10.23
N GLU A 301 -3.78 -5.93 -11.19
CA GLU A 301 -4.39 -5.32 -12.39
C GLU A 301 -5.50 -4.35 -12.01
N THR A 302 -6.36 -4.72 -11.05
CA THR A 302 -7.40 -3.83 -10.52
C THR A 302 -6.77 -2.59 -9.92
N LEU A 303 -5.73 -2.75 -9.10
CA LEU A 303 -5.04 -1.63 -8.49
C LEU A 303 -4.41 -0.70 -9.54
N ASN A 304 -3.81 -1.27 -10.59
CA ASN A 304 -3.18 -0.54 -11.69
C ASN A 304 -4.21 0.14 -12.63
N SER A 305 -5.48 -0.29 -12.59
CA SER A 305 -6.56 0.33 -13.37
C SER A 305 -7.05 1.65 -12.77
N TYR A 306 -6.81 1.89 -11.48
CA TYR A 306 -7.20 3.12 -10.81
C TYR A 306 -6.37 4.32 -11.29
N SER A 307 -6.99 5.50 -11.20
CA SER A 307 -6.29 6.74 -11.58
C SER A 307 -5.19 7.09 -10.58
N GLN A 308 -4.25 7.96 -10.99
CA GLN A 308 -3.26 8.51 -10.06
C GLN A 308 -3.86 9.36 -8.93
N ASN A 309 -5.12 9.79 -9.07
CA ASN A 309 -5.83 10.48 -8.00
C ASN A 309 -6.39 9.51 -6.96
N ASP A 310 -6.69 8.28 -7.36
CA ASP A 310 -7.19 7.21 -6.50
C ASP A 310 -6.07 6.47 -5.78
N VAL A 311 -4.91 6.36 -6.42
CA VAL A 311 -3.70 5.76 -5.85
C VAL A 311 -2.54 6.72 -6.02
N LYS A 312 -2.23 7.48 -4.96
CA LYS A 312 -1.13 8.44 -4.94
C LYS A 312 0.09 7.78 -4.30
N GLN A 313 1.24 7.82 -4.96
CA GLN A 313 2.50 7.29 -4.42
C GLN A 313 3.53 8.40 -4.27
N VAL A 314 4.16 8.46 -3.10
CA VAL A 314 5.25 9.40 -2.80
C VAL A 314 6.45 8.60 -2.31
N THR A 315 7.59 8.78 -2.97
CA THR A 315 8.87 8.21 -2.52
C THR A 315 9.56 9.19 -1.59
N ILE A 316 9.95 8.73 -0.42
CA ILE A 316 10.60 9.48 0.65
C ILE A 316 12.00 8.90 0.85
N THR A 317 13.03 9.74 0.80
CA THR A 317 14.41 9.31 0.98
C THR A 317 15.11 10.23 1.95
N LYS A 318 15.87 9.65 2.89
CA LYS A 318 16.74 10.35 3.83
C LYS A 318 18.10 9.68 3.87
N GLY A 319 19.14 10.46 4.11
CA GLY A 319 20.51 9.96 4.25
C GLY A 319 21.22 9.69 2.93
N SER A 320 20.54 9.22 1.89
CA SER A 320 20.99 9.32 0.49
C SER A 320 19.80 9.15 -0.44
N ARG A 321 19.85 9.85 -1.59
CA ARG A 321 18.89 9.66 -2.68
C ARG A 321 19.41 8.56 -3.60
N PRO A 322 18.63 7.51 -3.87
CA PRO A 322 19.05 6.49 -4.83
C PRO A 322 19.12 7.05 -6.25
N THR A 323 20.10 6.58 -7.01
CA THR A 323 20.09 6.63 -8.48
C THR A 323 19.15 5.56 -9.05
N ASP A 324 19.18 4.37 -8.46
CA ASP A 324 18.25 3.27 -8.65
C ASP A 324 17.91 2.63 -7.29
N ILE A 325 16.70 2.11 -7.17
CA ILE A 325 16.19 1.50 -5.94
C ILE A 325 16.99 0.24 -5.59
N ALA A 326 17.36 -0.57 -6.59
CA ALA A 326 18.16 -1.78 -6.40
C ALA A 326 19.55 -1.47 -5.81
N ASP A 327 20.13 -0.33 -6.18
CA ASP A 327 21.46 0.12 -5.73
C ASP A 327 21.41 0.94 -4.43
N TRP A 328 20.21 1.35 -3.99
CA TRP A 328 20.05 2.17 -2.78
C TRP A 328 20.73 1.54 -1.56
N ALA A 329 20.63 0.21 -1.43
CA ALA A 329 21.13 -0.53 -0.27
C ALA A 329 22.65 -0.77 -0.29
N THR A 330 23.35 -0.41 -1.37
CA THR A 330 24.79 -0.62 -1.56
C THR A 330 25.58 0.67 -1.75
N GLN A 331 24.92 1.82 -1.83
CA GLN A 331 25.59 3.10 -1.96
C GLN A 331 26.19 3.57 -0.63
N ASP A 332 27.15 4.49 -0.73
CA ASP A 332 27.62 5.24 0.43
C ASP A 332 26.52 6.20 0.91
N PHE A 333 26.14 6.03 2.17
CA PHE A 333 25.13 6.87 2.80
C PHE A 333 25.74 8.14 3.40
N THR A 334 25.03 9.26 3.30
CA THR A 334 25.26 10.45 4.14
C THR A 334 24.36 10.33 5.37
N PRO A 335 24.76 9.60 6.42
CA PRO A 335 23.87 9.21 7.51
C PRO A 335 23.16 10.43 8.13
N THR A 336 21.86 10.33 8.37
CA THR A 336 21.06 11.38 9.01
C THR A 336 20.22 10.77 10.13
N PRO A 337 19.77 11.53 11.13
CA PRO A 337 19.01 10.97 12.24
C PRO A 337 17.69 10.39 11.71
N LEU A 338 17.48 9.09 11.95
CA LEU A 338 16.26 8.38 11.57
C LEU A 338 15.39 8.01 12.77
N ARG A 339 16.05 7.76 13.92
CA ARG A 339 15.42 7.51 15.20
C ARG A 339 16.05 8.42 16.23
N TYR A 340 15.24 8.94 17.14
CA TYR A 340 15.69 9.90 18.13
C TYR A 340 14.90 9.81 19.42
N GLN A 341 15.59 10.12 20.52
CA GLN A 341 15.00 10.44 21.81
C GLN A 341 15.29 11.91 22.10
N PHE A 342 14.24 12.66 22.41
CA PHE A 342 14.33 14.09 22.67
C PHE A 342 14.37 14.41 24.16
N SER A 343 15.03 15.51 24.51
CA SER A 343 14.86 16.22 25.78
C SER A 343 14.32 17.63 25.51
N PRO A 344 13.38 18.13 26.33
CA PRO A 344 12.97 19.54 26.30
C PRO A 344 14.16 20.49 26.38
N ILE A 345 14.18 21.53 25.55
CA ILE A 345 15.30 22.49 25.50
C ILE A 345 15.44 23.26 26.81
N VAL A 346 14.34 23.43 27.54
CA VAL A 346 14.31 24.06 28.88
C VAL A 346 15.16 23.32 29.92
N ASN A 347 15.45 22.02 29.72
CA ASN A 347 16.34 21.28 30.59
C ASN A 347 17.78 21.80 30.53
N ILE A 348 18.16 22.52 29.47
CA ILE A 348 19.47 23.15 29.34
C ILE A 348 19.60 24.36 30.29
N PHE A 349 18.49 24.96 30.72
CA PHE A 349 18.49 26.13 31.62
C PHE A 349 18.60 25.76 33.10
N GLN A 350 19.02 24.54 33.42
CA GLN A 350 19.35 24.17 34.79
C GLN A 350 20.66 24.83 35.22
N ASP A 351 20.73 25.21 36.51
CA ASP A 351 21.85 25.98 37.07
C ASP A 351 23.20 25.28 36.84
N ASN A 352 23.25 23.95 36.98
CA ASN A 352 24.43 23.13 36.73
C ASN A 352 24.96 23.21 35.28
N PHE A 353 24.13 23.52 34.29
CA PHE A 353 24.56 23.66 32.90
C PHE A 353 24.98 25.09 32.56
N ILE A 354 24.27 26.08 33.08
CA ILE A 354 24.53 27.52 32.86
C ILE A 354 25.75 27.99 33.65
N GLU A 355 25.78 27.76 34.97
CA GLU A 355 26.83 28.26 35.86
C GLU A 355 28.19 27.65 35.54
N LYS A 356 28.24 26.33 35.28
CA LYS A 356 29.51 25.64 34.93
C LYS A 356 30.14 26.14 33.65
N ARG A 357 29.36 26.75 32.76
CA ARG A 357 29.81 27.28 31.47
C ARG A 357 30.08 28.79 31.51
N ASN A 358 29.86 29.44 32.65
CA ASN A 358 30.03 30.89 32.81
C ASN A 358 29.36 31.67 31.67
N ILE A 359 28.14 31.28 31.30
CA ILE A 359 27.39 31.95 30.23
C ILE A 359 27.06 33.37 30.71
N GLN A 360 27.37 34.35 29.86
CA GLN A 360 27.16 35.76 30.13
C GLN A 360 26.16 36.34 29.14
N ASN A 361 25.44 37.37 29.59
CA ASN A 361 24.56 38.16 28.73
C ASN A 361 25.34 39.22 27.93
N SER A 362 24.63 40.09 27.20
CA SER A 362 25.26 41.13 26.39
C SER A 362 26.05 42.17 27.21
N ASP A 363 25.73 42.35 28.49
CA ASP A 363 26.43 43.24 29.43
C ASP A 363 27.59 42.55 30.19
N GLY A 364 27.87 41.27 29.90
CA GLY A 364 28.91 40.49 30.58
C GLY A 364 28.51 39.97 31.97
N GLN A 365 27.25 40.11 32.37
CA GLN A 365 26.72 39.58 33.62
C GLN A 365 26.45 38.07 33.48
N PRO A 366 26.72 37.25 34.51
CA PRO A 366 26.36 35.84 34.50
C PRO A 366 24.85 35.67 34.34
N VAL A 367 24.44 34.72 33.49
CA VAL A 367 23.02 34.40 33.30
C VAL A 367 22.42 33.78 34.55
N ASP A 368 21.41 34.42 35.11
CA ASP A 368 20.55 33.87 36.17
C ASP A 368 19.53 32.90 35.55
N SER A 369 19.80 31.61 35.69
CA SER A 369 18.98 30.50 35.19
C SER A 369 17.62 30.40 35.88
N LEU A 370 17.50 30.80 37.15
CA LEU A 370 16.22 30.81 37.85
C LEU A 370 15.32 31.91 37.27
N LYS A 371 15.85 33.12 37.15
CA LYS A 371 15.13 34.27 36.56
C LYS A 371 14.71 33.99 35.12
N LEU A 372 15.57 33.38 34.32
CA LEU A 372 15.25 32.97 32.94
C LEU A 372 14.06 31.98 32.93
N ARG A 373 14.11 30.92 33.73
CA ARG A 373 13.06 29.89 33.76
C ARG A 373 11.70 30.43 34.21
N GLN A 374 11.67 31.40 35.13
CA GLN A 374 10.43 31.96 35.67
C GLN A 374 9.48 32.51 34.60
N TRP A 375 10.01 33.13 33.54
CA TRP A 375 9.19 33.66 32.45
C TRP A 375 9.19 32.76 31.20
N PHE A 376 10.28 32.01 30.96
CA PHE A 376 10.37 31.12 29.80
C PHE A 376 9.43 29.92 29.93
N MET A 377 9.33 29.32 31.12
CA MET A 377 8.54 28.10 31.34
C MET A 377 7.03 28.28 31.06
N PRO A 378 6.36 29.36 31.52
CA PRO A 378 4.98 29.63 31.15
C PRO A 378 4.74 29.76 29.64
N LEU A 379 5.70 30.34 28.89
CA LEU A 379 5.61 30.43 27.43
C LEU A 379 5.89 29.07 26.77
N TYR A 380 6.80 28.28 27.34
CA TYR A 380 7.09 26.92 26.88
C TYR A 380 5.89 25.98 27.05
N ASP A 381 5.17 26.07 28.17
CA ASP A 381 3.93 25.31 28.40
C ASP A 381 2.86 25.63 27.35
N LYS A 382 2.80 26.89 26.90
CA LYS A 382 1.84 27.40 25.91
C LYS A 382 2.45 27.63 24.53
N TYR A 383 3.57 26.99 24.23
CA TYR A 383 4.37 27.34 23.05
C TYR A 383 3.58 27.22 21.75
N CYS A 384 2.61 26.31 21.67
CA CYS A 384 1.68 26.20 20.56
C CYS A 384 0.87 27.48 20.33
N GLU A 385 0.24 28.02 21.38
CA GLU A 385 -0.53 29.27 21.31
C GLU A 385 0.38 30.45 20.97
N VAL A 386 1.54 30.51 21.63
CA VAL A 386 2.53 31.56 21.43
C VAL A 386 3.01 31.58 19.99
N LEU A 387 3.34 30.43 19.41
CA LEU A 387 3.80 30.31 18.02
C LEU A 387 2.66 30.34 16.99
N GLY A 388 1.40 30.43 17.43
CA GLY A 388 0.24 30.50 16.53
C GLY A 388 -0.13 29.16 15.88
N PHE A 389 0.24 28.05 16.51
CA PHE A 389 -0.05 26.70 16.04
C PHE A 389 -1.27 26.09 16.73
N LYS A 390 -2.03 25.30 15.99
CA LYS A 390 -3.10 24.47 16.56
C LYS A 390 -2.51 23.12 16.98
N CYS A 391 -2.39 22.91 18.29
CA CYS A 391 -1.86 21.67 18.85
C CYS A 391 -2.94 20.68 19.31
N SER A 392 -4.22 21.07 19.23
CA SER A 392 -5.32 20.12 19.36
C SER A 392 -5.43 19.32 18.06
N MET A 393 -5.34 17.99 18.14
CA MET A 393 -5.79 17.14 17.04
C MET A 393 -7.29 17.35 16.84
N ALA A 394 -7.73 17.39 15.59
CA ALA A 394 -9.15 17.27 15.32
C ALA A 394 -9.63 15.90 15.81
N LYS A 395 -10.91 15.81 16.14
CA LYS A 395 -11.58 14.57 16.58
C LYS A 395 -12.66 14.21 15.58
N GLY A 396 -13.04 12.94 15.57
CA GLY A 396 -14.03 12.36 14.69
C GLY A 396 -13.42 11.46 13.61
N CYS A 397 -14.22 11.21 12.58
CA CYS A 397 -13.88 10.29 11.51
C CYS A 397 -12.60 10.67 10.76
N GLY A 398 -11.69 9.71 10.65
CA GLY A 398 -10.37 9.87 10.05
C GLY A 398 -9.32 10.47 10.98
N PHE A 399 -9.69 10.87 12.20
CA PHE A 399 -8.76 11.43 13.17
C PHE A 399 -8.48 10.48 14.32
N ASP A 400 -9.48 10.24 15.18
CA ASP A 400 -9.36 9.44 16.41
C ASP A 400 -10.44 8.35 16.52
N ASP A 401 -11.09 8.02 15.40
CA ASP A 401 -12.08 6.95 15.37
C ASP A 401 -11.46 5.58 15.66
N ASN A 402 -12.25 4.71 16.26
CA ASN A 402 -11.89 3.31 16.52
C ASN A 402 -12.62 2.36 15.57
N CYS A 403 -12.99 2.84 14.38
CA CYS A 403 -13.73 2.03 13.43
C CYS A 403 -12.84 0.91 12.87
N PRO A 404 -13.34 -0.34 12.79
CA PRO A 404 -12.62 -1.41 12.13
C PRO A 404 -12.23 -1.01 10.70
N VAL A 405 -11.10 -1.52 10.23
CA VAL A 405 -10.45 -1.03 9.01
C VAL A 405 -11.32 -1.15 7.75
N ASP A 406 -12.24 -2.12 7.73
CA ASP A 406 -13.17 -2.39 6.62
C ASP A 406 -14.55 -1.72 6.81
N THR A 407 -14.69 -0.82 7.78
CA THR A 407 -15.93 -0.09 8.08
C THR A 407 -15.86 1.39 7.67
N VAL A 408 -17.03 2.02 7.58
CA VAL A 408 -17.17 3.45 7.29
C VAL A 408 -17.37 4.17 8.61
N CYS A 409 -16.59 5.21 8.86
CA CYS A 409 -16.85 6.10 9.97
C CYS A 409 -17.78 7.22 9.49
N GLU A 410 -18.87 7.43 10.23
CA GLU A 410 -19.80 8.53 9.97
C GLU A 410 -20.09 9.35 11.23
N GLY A 411 -20.19 10.67 11.08
CA GLY A 411 -20.47 11.58 12.18
C GLY A 411 -19.80 12.94 12.00
N GLU A 412 -20.33 13.95 12.68
CA GLU A 412 -19.72 15.28 12.75
C GLU A 412 -19.17 15.52 14.16
N GLY A 413 -17.93 16.01 14.24
CA GLY A 413 -17.28 16.35 15.51
C GLY A 413 -16.89 15.13 16.33
N GLU A 414 -17.22 15.14 17.63
CA GLU A 414 -16.77 14.11 18.58
C GLU A 414 -17.62 12.83 18.56
N THR A 415 -18.84 12.88 18.01
CA THR A 415 -19.73 11.71 17.93
C THR A 415 -19.61 11.04 16.58
N HIS A 416 -19.13 9.80 16.55
CA HIS A 416 -19.04 8.99 15.34
C HIS A 416 -19.58 7.58 15.56
N GLU A 417 -20.12 6.99 14.51
CA GLU A 417 -20.62 5.62 14.44
C GLU A 417 -19.88 4.89 13.31
N CYS A 418 -19.67 3.58 13.48
CA CYS A 418 -19.01 2.75 12.49
C CYS A 418 -20.08 1.94 11.76
N GLY A 419 -20.26 2.21 10.47
CA GLY A 419 -21.13 1.46 9.59
C GLY A 419 -20.41 0.27 8.97
N GLU A 420 -21.03 -0.91 9.02
CA GLU A 420 -20.53 -2.10 8.36
C GLU A 420 -21.11 -2.19 6.95
N TRP A 421 -20.26 -2.42 5.95
CA TRP A 421 -20.76 -2.76 4.62
C TRP A 421 -21.38 -4.15 4.64
N GLY A 422 -22.63 -4.26 4.19
CA GLY A 422 -23.26 -5.53 3.90
C GLY A 422 -22.50 -6.32 2.83
N GLU A 423 -22.81 -7.61 2.72
CA GLU A 423 -22.26 -8.45 1.67
C GLU A 423 -22.63 -7.90 0.28
N TRP A 424 -21.72 -8.09 -0.69
CA TRP A 424 -22.03 -7.77 -2.08
C TRP A 424 -23.20 -8.63 -2.57
N GLY A 425 -24.25 -7.98 -3.06
CA GLY A 425 -25.32 -8.61 -3.79
C GLY A 425 -24.81 -9.35 -5.03
N SER A 426 -25.67 -10.21 -5.58
CA SER A 426 -25.37 -10.91 -6.83
C SER A 426 -25.16 -9.91 -7.98
N TRP A 427 -24.28 -10.24 -8.92
CA TRP A 427 -24.14 -9.47 -10.16
C TRP A 427 -25.45 -9.50 -10.94
N ALA A 428 -26.04 -8.32 -11.15
CA ALA A 428 -27.17 -8.08 -12.01
C ALA A 428 -26.69 -7.40 -13.30
N CYS A 429 -27.19 -7.81 -14.45
CA CYS A 429 -26.96 -7.06 -15.68
C CYS A 429 -27.90 -5.85 -15.70
N SER A 430 -27.38 -4.65 -15.90
CA SER A 430 -28.24 -3.50 -16.19
C SER A 430 -28.95 -3.72 -17.52
N ASP A 431 -30.16 -3.19 -17.68
CA ASP A 431 -30.97 -3.25 -18.91
C ASP A 431 -30.10 -3.12 -20.18
N CYS A 432 -30.38 -3.97 -21.18
CA CYS A 432 -29.60 -4.19 -22.42
C CYS A 432 -29.45 -2.96 -23.34
N GLY A 433 -28.95 -1.84 -22.81
CA GLY A 433 -28.41 -0.72 -23.55
C GLY A 433 -27.01 -1.04 -24.08
N VAL A 434 -26.53 -0.19 -24.99
CA VAL A 434 -25.33 -0.35 -25.83
C VAL A 434 -23.98 -0.52 -25.09
N SER A 435 -23.99 -0.59 -23.75
CA SER A 435 -22.84 -0.93 -22.91
C SER A 435 -23.26 -2.00 -21.89
N LEU A 436 -22.78 -3.24 -22.07
CA LEU A 436 -23.00 -4.34 -21.14
C LEU A 436 -22.13 -4.14 -19.91
N GLN A 437 -22.68 -3.53 -18.87
CA GLN A 437 -22.04 -3.43 -17.56
C GLN A 437 -22.76 -4.35 -16.58
N LYS A 438 -22.01 -5.18 -15.88
CA LYS A 438 -22.55 -5.87 -14.70
C LYS A 438 -22.59 -4.86 -13.56
N LYS A 439 -23.73 -4.79 -12.87
CA LYS A 439 -23.94 -4.00 -11.66
C LYS A 439 -24.09 -4.96 -10.48
N ARG A 440 -23.44 -4.71 -9.35
CA ARG A 440 -23.86 -5.30 -8.07
C ARG A 440 -23.89 -4.23 -7.00
N THR A 441 -24.74 -4.42 -6.01
CA THR A 441 -24.92 -3.44 -4.94
C THR A 441 -24.71 -4.05 -3.57
N ARG A 442 -24.37 -3.21 -2.60
CA ARG A 442 -24.36 -3.55 -1.18
C ARG A 442 -24.83 -2.33 -0.40
N GLU A 443 -25.48 -2.58 0.72
CA GLU A 443 -25.99 -1.55 1.62
C GLU A 443 -25.08 -1.44 2.83
N CYS A 444 -24.85 -0.24 3.34
CA CYS A 444 -24.21 -0.08 4.63
C CYS A 444 -25.23 -0.25 5.76
N THR A 445 -24.94 -1.15 6.71
CA THR A 445 -25.70 -1.29 7.94
C THR A 445 -25.10 -0.39 9.01
N GLY A 446 -25.89 0.54 9.54
CA GLY A 446 -25.44 1.48 10.59
C GLY A 446 -24.89 2.81 10.06
N CYS A 447 -24.93 3.05 8.75
CA CYS A 447 -24.69 4.36 8.15
C CYS A 447 -25.95 5.26 8.29
N LYS A 448 -25.74 6.55 8.55
CA LYS A 448 -26.74 7.64 8.52
C LYS A 448 -27.15 7.93 7.07
N GLY A 449 -28.11 7.14 6.61
CA GLY A 449 -28.70 7.23 5.29
C GLY A 449 -28.72 5.87 4.63
N ASP A 450 -29.66 5.63 3.73
CA ASP A 450 -29.66 4.43 2.89
C ASP A 450 -28.56 4.58 1.83
N GLU A 451 -27.29 4.44 2.24
CA GLU A 451 -26.16 4.45 1.31
C GLU A 451 -26.08 3.10 0.58
N GLU A 452 -26.59 3.09 -0.65
CA GLU A 452 -26.41 1.98 -1.59
C GLU A 452 -25.13 2.20 -2.41
N GLN A 453 -24.17 1.29 -2.27
CA GLN A 453 -23.01 1.26 -3.15
C GLN A 453 -23.29 0.47 -4.41
N ILE A 454 -22.75 0.97 -5.53
CA ILE A 454 -22.89 0.34 -6.83
C ILE A 454 -21.51 0.07 -7.41
N LYS A 455 -21.20 -1.21 -7.68
CA LYS A 455 -20.00 -1.62 -8.42
C LYS A 455 -20.38 -2.01 -9.84
N TYR A 456 -19.65 -1.44 -10.80
CA TYR A 456 -19.73 -1.81 -12.21
C TYR A 456 -18.53 -2.69 -12.59
N SER A 457 -18.75 -3.70 -13.42
CA SER A 457 -17.68 -4.43 -14.12
C SER A 457 -17.88 -4.26 -15.62
N GLU A 458 -16.79 -3.93 -16.31
CA GLU A 458 -16.74 -3.82 -17.77
C GLU A 458 -16.59 -5.17 -18.47
N ASP A 459 -16.53 -6.29 -17.73
CA ASP A 459 -16.39 -7.61 -18.35
C ASP A 459 -17.72 -8.03 -19.03
N PRO A 460 -17.82 -7.94 -20.37
CA PRO A 460 -19.07 -8.17 -21.08
C PRO A 460 -19.32 -9.67 -21.32
N THR A 461 -18.39 -10.54 -20.93
CA THR A 461 -18.39 -11.95 -21.35
C THR A 461 -19.52 -12.77 -20.73
N ASP A 462 -20.08 -12.33 -19.61
CA ASP A 462 -21.07 -13.09 -18.84
C ASP A 462 -22.50 -12.51 -18.90
N CYS A 463 -22.69 -11.25 -19.29
CA CYS A 463 -24.05 -10.69 -19.32
C CYS A 463 -24.88 -11.15 -20.53
N CYS A 464 -24.23 -11.72 -21.55
CA CYS A 464 -24.89 -12.18 -22.78
C CYS A 464 -24.55 -13.62 -23.18
N ASN A 465 -23.75 -14.38 -22.41
CA ASN A 465 -23.47 -15.78 -22.72
C ASN A 465 -24.13 -16.73 -21.72
N VAL A 466 -25.47 -16.78 -21.77
CA VAL A 466 -26.16 -18.08 -21.74
C VAL A 466 -26.42 -18.53 -23.19
N LEU A 467 -25.45 -18.29 -24.08
CA LEU A 467 -25.22 -19.18 -25.21
C LEU A 467 -24.34 -20.27 -24.63
N HIS A 468 -24.95 -21.41 -24.29
CA HIS A 468 -24.20 -22.65 -24.11
C HIS A 468 -23.30 -22.82 -25.33
N LYS A 469 -22.01 -22.53 -25.21
CA LYS A 469 -21.03 -23.00 -26.19
C LYS A 469 -20.97 -24.51 -26.01
N VAL A 470 -21.81 -25.22 -26.74
CA VAL A 470 -21.68 -26.66 -26.93
C VAL A 470 -20.46 -26.84 -27.82
N TYR A 471 -19.32 -27.18 -27.22
CA TYR A 471 -18.15 -27.62 -27.97
C TYR A 471 -18.40 -29.07 -28.39
N VAL A 472 -18.92 -29.27 -29.60
CA VAL A 472 -19.02 -30.61 -30.19
C VAL A 472 -17.64 -30.96 -30.77
N ARG A 473 -16.93 -31.87 -30.11
CA ARG A 473 -15.70 -32.48 -30.66
C ARG A 473 -16.10 -33.71 -31.46
N VAL A 474 -16.26 -33.56 -32.77
CA VAL A 474 -16.46 -34.71 -33.66
C VAL A 474 -15.09 -35.33 -33.96
N SER A 475 -14.85 -36.55 -33.48
CA SER A 475 -13.70 -37.36 -33.90
C SER A 475 -14.21 -38.46 -34.83
N LEU A 476 -13.80 -38.41 -36.10
CA LEU A 476 -14.11 -39.45 -37.07
C LEU A 476 -13.09 -40.58 -36.93
N TYR A 477 -13.58 -41.80 -36.72
CA TYR A 477 -12.77 -43.01 -36.81
C TYR A 477 -13.34 -43.88 -37.92
N GLU A 478 -12.53 -44.15 -38.94
CA GLU A 478 -12.83 -45.21 -39.89
C GLU A 478 -12.55 -46.56 -39.22
N ASN A 479 -13.44 -47.54 -39.46
CA ASN A 479 -13.18 -48.93 -39.10
C ASN A 479 -12.00 -49.42 -39.94
N ALA A 480 -10.80 -49.36 -39.38
CA ALA A 480 -9.65 -50.08 -39.90
C ALA A 480 -9.67 -51.50 -39.32
N ASP A 481 -9.58 -52.49 -40.20
CA ASP A 481 -9.21 -53.85 -39.79
C ASP A 481 -7.98 -53.80 -38.87
N ALA A 482 -8.01 -54.62 -37.82
CA ALA A 482 -7.10 -54.58 -36.69
C ALA A 482 -5.62 -54.40 -37.09
N GLY A 483 -5.04 -53.21 -36.87
CA GLY A 483 -3.58 -53.04 -36.95
C GLY A 483 -2.94 -51.66 -37.14
N SER A 484 -3.65 -50.58 -37.47
CA SER A 484 -3.00 -49.28 -37.79
C SER A 484 -3.18 -48.16 -36.75
N LYS A 485 -2.08 -47.43 -36.48
CA LYS A 485 -2.00 -46.26 -35.58
C LYS A 485 -2.64 -45.00 -36.20
N TYR A 486 -3.34 -44.21 -35.38
CA TYR A 486 -4.03 -42.97 -35.74
C TYR A 486 -3.09 -41.75 -35.76
N GLU A 487 -3.27 -40.86 -36.75
CA GLU A 487 -3.01 -39.42 -36.61
C GLU A 487 -4.32 -38.66 -36.92
N PRO A 488 -4.72 -37.67 -36.10
CA PRO A 488 -5.96 -36.92 -36.33
C PRO A 488 -5.82 -35.93 -37.49
N TYR A 489 -6.80 -35.92 -38.40
CA TYR A 489 -7.00 -34.84 -39.36
C TYR A 489 -7.53 -33.60 -38.62
N GLY A 490 -6.98 -32.42 -38.93
CA GLY A 490 -7.07 -31.19 -38.15
C GLY A 490 -8.46 -30.59 -37.91
N ASP A 491 -8.47 -29.52 -37.10
CA ASP A 491 -9.66 -28.86 -36.58
C ASP A 491 -10.54 -28.21 -37.67
N MET A 492 -11.83 -28.59 -37.69
CA MET A 492 -12.85 -27.92 -38.49
C MET A 492 -13.42 -26.73 -37.70
N LYS A 493 -13.36 -25.51 -38.26
CA LYS A 493 -14.06 -24.34 -37.72
C LYS A 493 -15.41 -24.17 -38.43
N ILE A 494 -16.49 -24.12 -37.66
CA ILE A 494 -17.83 -23.79 -38.14
C ILE A 494 -18.15 -22.36 -37.69
N SER A 495 -18.54 -21.50 -38.64
CA SER A 495 -19.03 -20.14 -38.36
C SER A 495 -20.52 -20.05 -38.74
N ILE A 496 -21.33 -19.55 -37.81
CA ILE A 496 -22.76 -19.29 -38.01
C ILE A 496 -22.89 -17.86 -38.53
N GLY A 497 -23.41 -17.69 -39.74
CA GLY A 497 -23.67 -16.39 -40.37
C GLY A 497 -25.16 -16.12 -40.50
N ASP A 498 -25.56 -14.87 -40.26
CA ASP A 498 -26.94 -14.40 -40.37
C ASP A 498 -27.36 -14.22 -41.83
N ARG A 499 -28.59 -14.61 -42.19
CA ARG A 499 -29.11 -14.56 -43.56
C ARG A 499 -30.07 -13.38 -43.68
N SER A 500 -29.57 -12.21 -44.11
CA SER A 500 -30.43 -11.10 -44.55
C SER A 500 -30.29 -10.89 -46.06
N GLU A 501 -31.40 -11.05 -46.79
CA GLU A 501 -31.52 -10.67 -48.20
C GLU A 501 -32.74 -9.75 -48.41
N ASN A 502 -32.41 -8.50 -48.79
CA ASN A 502 -33.10 -7.52 -49.65
C ASN A 502 -34.29 -6.62 -49.21
N GLN A 503 -33.96 -5.32 -49.12
CA GLN A 503 -34.51 -4.11 -49.80
C GLN A 503 -36.00 -3.71 -49.68
N ASN A 504 -36.27 -2.68 -48.84
CA ASN A 504 -36.94 -1.39 -49.11
C ASN A 504 -37.68 -0.85 -47.85
N LYS A 505 -37.42 0.42 -47.49
CA LYS A 505 -37.90 1.18 -46.29
C LYS A 505 -39.40 1.61 -46.40
N PRO A 506 -40.06 2.29 -45.42
CA PRO A 506 -39.69 2.61 -44.02
C PRO A 506 -40.77 2.31 -42.92
N ALA A 507 -40.29 2.21 -41.66
CA ALA A 507 -40.87 2.63 -40.36
C ALA A 507 -42.36 2.39 -40.03
N TRP A 508 -42.68 1.53 -39.05
CA TRP A 508 -42.87 1.85 -37.61
C TRP A 508 -43.42 0.62 -36.84
N HIS A 509 -43.18 0.62 -35.52
CA HIS A 509 -43.64 -0.30 -34.47
C HIS A 509 -43.02 -1.70 -34.42
N VAL A 510 -41.95 -1.82 -33.62
CA VAL A 510 -41.52 -3.10 -33.04
C VAL A 510 -42.30 -3.30 -31.74
N ALA A 511 -43.34 -4.11 -31.81
CA ALA A 511 -43.81 -4.83 -30.64
C ALA A 511 -42.71 -5.83 -30.25
N ARG A 512 -42.27 -5.76 -28.99
CA ARG A 512 -41.49 -6.82 -28.35
C ARG A 512 -42.34 -8.07 -28.38
N ASP A 513 -41.79 -9.13 -28.93
CA ASP A 513 -41.80 -10.52 -28.46
C ASP A 513 -41.26 -11.36 -29.62
N HIS A 514 -40.60 -12.48 -29.29
CA HIS A 514 -39.93 -13.48 -30.15
C HIS A 514 -38.40 -13.38 -30.20
N CYS A 515 -37.77 -14.27 -29.42
CA CYS A 515 -36.41 -14.73 -29.66
C CYS A 515 -36.28 -15.29 -31.09
N PRO A 516 -35.15 -15.09 -31.79
CA PRO A 516 -34.91 -15.77 -33.06
C PRO A 516 -34.68 -17.27 -32.82
N SER A 517 -35.51 -18.11 -33.45
CA SER A 517 -35.27 -19.54 -33.57
C SER A 517 -34.21 -19.78 -34.66
N TYR A 518 -33.03 -20.27 -34.29
CA TYR A 518 -32.02 -20.71 -35.24
C TYR A 518 -32.25 -22.17 -35.63
N LYS A 519 -32.23 -22.44 -36.93
CA LYS A 519 -32.37 -23.80 -37.48
C LYS A 519 -30.97 -24.35 -37.77
N LEU A 520 -30.52 -25.35 -37.00
CA LEU A 520 -29.35 -26.14 -37.37
C LEU A 520 -29.79 -27.18 -38.42
N SER A 521 -29.13 -27.22 -39.58
CA SER A 521 -29.31 -28.31 -40.52
C SER A 521 -27.96 -28.75 -41.05
N THR A 522 -27.59 -29.98 -40.76
CA THR A 522 -26.46 -30.69 -41.37
C THR A 522 -27.02 -31.83 -42.23
N TRP A 523 -26.49 -31.97 -43.44
CA TRP A 523 -26.82 -33.05 -44.35
C TRP A 523 -25.53 -33.76 -44.76
N TYR A 524 -25.53 -35.09 -44.67
CA TYR A 524 -24.52 -35.93 -45.32
C TYR A 524 -25.24 -36.97 -46.19
N ARG A 525 -24.80 -37.15 -47.43
CA ARG A 525 -25.39 -38.11 -48.37
C ARG A 525 -24.28 -39.04 -48.88
N GLY A 526 -24.19 -40.23 -48.30
CA GLY A 526 -23.40 -41.36 -48.82
C GLY A 526 -24.30 -42.39 -49.52
N PRO A 527 -23.77 -43.26 -50.41
CA PRO A 527 -24.61 -44.03 -51.32
C PRO A 527 -25.47 -45.13 -50.70
N ASP A 528 -25.06 -45.90 -49.67
CA ASP A 528 -25.82 -47.11 -49.28
C ASP A 528 -25.73 -47.53 -47.79
N LYS A 529 -25.55 -46.61 -46.83
CA LYS A 529 -25.64 -46.95 -45.39
C LYS A 529 -26.19 -45.80 -44.55
N TYR A 530 -27.06 -46.12 -43.60
CA TYR A 530 -27.42 -45.24 -42.49
C TYR A 530 -26.32 -45.34 -41.43
N ILE A 531 -25.79 -44.20 -40.99
CA ILE A 531 -24.85 -44.11 -39.86
C ILE A 531 -25.53 -43.29 -38.78
N GLU A 532 -25.72 -43.90 -37.62
CA GLU A 532 -26.24 -43.24 -36.41
C GLU A 532 -25.07 -42.96 -35.46
N PHE A 533 -25.06 -41.78 -34.83
CA PHE A 533 -24.01 -41.35 -33.90
C PHE A 533 -24.54 -41.44 -32.46
N TYR A 534 -23.67 -41.85 -31.53
CA TYR A 534 -23.96 -41.80 -30.09
C TYR A 534 -23.05 -40.77 -29.40
N GLU A 535 -23.63 -39.94 -28.55
CA GLU A 535 -22.92 -39.04 -27.62
C GLU A 535 -23.26 -39.42 -26.18
N HIS A 536 -22.27 -39.30 -25.29
CA HIS A 536 -22.50 -39.32 -23.84
C HIS A 536 -22.82 -37.89 -23.41
N PHE A 537 -23.96 -37.70 -22.75
CA PHE A 537 -24.34 -36.41 -22.20
C PHE A 537 -24.36 -36.47 -20.67
N ASP A 538 -23.48 -35.67 -20.08
CA ASP A 538 -23.50 -35.35 -18.65
C ASP A 538 -24.17 -33.98 -18.49
N PHE A 539 -25.30 -33.94 -17.78
CA PHE A 539 -26.03 -32.71 -17.50
C PHE A 539 -25.83 -32.31 -16.05
N LEU A 540 -25.44 -31.07 -15.80
CA LEU A 540 -25.36 -30.50 -14.45
C LEU A 540 -26.73 -29.93 -14.05
N LYS A 541 -27.30 -30.41 -12.95
CA LYS A 541 -28.53 -29.87 -12.40
C LYS A 541 -28.28 -28.59 -11.62
N SER A 542 -29.34 -27.81 -11.37
CA SER A 542 -29.30 -26.59 -10.56
C SER A 542 -28.88 -26.81 -9.11
N ASP A 543 -28.95 -28.05 -8.60
CA ASP A 543 -28.47 -28.46 -7.28
C ASP A 543 -26.99 -28.91 -7.27
N GLY A 544 -26.29 -28.83 -8.40
CA GLY A 544 -24.89 -29.21 -8.54
C GLY A 544 -24.65 -30.72 -8.79
N SER A 545 -25.69 -31.54 -8.88
CA SER A 545 -25.53 -32.97 -9.20
C SER A 545 -25.41 -33.23 -10.71
N ILE A 546 -24.67 -34.27 -11.09
CA ILE A 546 -24.51 -34.70 -12.50
C ILE A 546 -25.52 -35.80 -12.82
N PHE A 547 -26.36 -35.57 -13.82
CA PHE A 547 -27.21 -36.58 -14.44
C PHE A 547 -26.52 -37.14 -15.68
N LYS A 548 -26.32 -38.46 -15.70
CA LYS A 548 -25.67 -39.16 -16.81
C LYS A 548 -26.70 -39.93 -17.60
N LEU A 549 -26.83 -39.62 -18.89
CA LEU A 549 -27.66 -40.40 -19.80
C LEU A 549 -26.79 -41.50 -20.43
N HIS A 550 -27.07 -42.76 -20.10
CA HIS A 550 -26.41 -43.91 -20.73
C HIS A 550 -27.33 -44.52 -21.79
N GLY A 551 -26.94 -44.40 -23.05
CA GLY A 551 -27.55 -45.17 -24.14
C GLY A 551 -26.93 -46.58 -24.22
N HIS A 552 -27.76 -47.58 -24.48
CA HIS A 552 -27.30 -48.91 -24.91
C HIS A 552 -27.46 -49.05 -26.42
N ALA A 553 -26.44 -49.57 -27.10
CA ALA A 553 -26.46 -49.81 -28.53
C ALA A 553 -27.34 -51.01 -28.88
N TRP A 554 -28.08 -50.90 -29.98
CA TRP A 554 -28.81 -52.02 -30.59
C TRP A 554 -28.55 -52.04 -32.09
N GLU A 555 -28.30 -53.22 -32.62
CA GLU A 555 -28.18 -53.45 -34.06
C GLU A 555 -29.59 -53.77 -34.60
N ALA A 556 -30.09 -52.96 -35.53
CA ALA A 556 -31.41 -53.15 -36.12
C ALA A 556 -31.26 -53.53 -37.61
N ASP A 557 -31.32 -54.83 -37.90
CA ASP A 557 -31.49 -55.31 -39.26
C ASP A 557 -32.97 -55.15 -39.68
N SER A 558 -33.25 -54.05 -40.38
CA SER A 558 -34.36 -53.90 -41.34
C SER A 558 -35.80 -54.11 -40.84
N ASN A 559 -36.34 -53.16 -40.05
CA ASN A 559 -37.76 -52.79 -40.13
C ASN A 559 -38.02 -51.38 -39.53
N PRO A 560 -38.48 -50.38 -40.31
CA PRO A 560 -38.78 -49.02 -39.82
C PRO A 560 -39.84 -48.95 -38.71
N ASP A 561 -40.80 -49.87 -38.70
CA ASP A 561 -41.90 -49.87 -37.71
C ASP A 561 -41.41 -50.23 -36.30
N ASP A 562 -40.32 -51.00 -36.21
CA ASP A 562 -39.71 -51.41 -34.93
C ASP A 562 -38.86 -50.27 -34.31
N LEU A 563 -38.42 -49.31 -35.15
CA LEU A 563 -37.76 -48.07 -34.75
C LEU A 563 -38.77 -47.05 -34.22
N ILE A 564 -39.96 -46.95 -34.83
CA ILE A 564 -41.03 -46.04 -34.42
C ILE A 564 -41.57 -46.44 -33.03
N ALA A 565 -41.85 -47.73 -32.80
CA ALA A 565 -42.36 -48.21 -31.51
C ALA A 565 -41.36 -48.01 -30.35
N LYS A 566 -40.05 -48.06 -30.62
CA LYS A 566 -39.00 -47.82 -29.62
C LYS A 566 -38.78 -46.32 -29.37
N PHE A 567 -38.98 -45.49 -30.40
CA PHE A 567 -38.95 -44.04 -30.28
C PHE A 567 -40.14 -43.50 -29.46
N ASP A 568 -41.32 -44.11 -29.58
CA ASP A 568 -42.48 -43.78 -28.76
C ASP A 568 -42.26 -44.11 -27.27
N GLY A 569 -41.59 -45.22 -26.95
CA GLY A 569 -41.19 -45.56 -25.58
C GLY A 569 -40.18 -44.57 -24.97
N PHE A 570 -39.23 -44.10 -25.77
CA PHE A 570 -38.29 -43.04 -25.38
C PHE A 570 -39.00 -41.70 -25.15
N GLN A 571 -40.01 -41.36 -25.96
CA GLN A 571 -40.82 -40.15 -25.76
C GLN A 571 -41.59 -40.18 -24.43
N ASP A 572 -42.11 -41.32 -24.02
CA ASP A 572 -42.87 -41.44 -22.77
C ASP A 572 -41.97 -41.30 -21.52
N ASP A 573 -40.71 -41.72 -21.59
CA ASP A 573 -39.72 -41.48 -20.53
C ASP A 573 -39.27 -40.01 -20.46
N VAL A 574 -39.19 -39.32 -21.61
CA VAL A 574 -38.87 -37.89 -21.69
C VAL A 574 -40.02 -37.00 -21.20
N LYS A 575 -41.28 -37.38 -21.48
CA LYS A 575 -42.49 -36.66 -21.02
C LYS A 575 -42.64 -36.61 -19.50
N LYS A 576 -42.00 -37.51 -18.76
CA LYS A 576 -42.07 -37.55 -17.29
C LYS A 576 -41.30 -36.42 -16.60
N TYR A 577 -40.40 -35.72 -17.30
CA TYR A 577 -39.38 -34.87 -16.66
C TYR A 577 -39.19 -33.48 -17.28
N LEU A 578 -39.91 -33.12 -18.35
CA LEU A 578 -39.73 -31.82 -19.03
C LEU A 578 -41.07 -31.10 -19.18
N ASP A 579 -41.15 -29.89 -18.61
CA ASP A 579 -42.32 -29.00 -18.64
C ASP A 579 -42.03 -27.87 -19.65
N TYR A 580 -42.34 -28.09 -20.94
CA TYR A 580 -42.22 -27.07 -22.00
C TYR A 580 -43.31 -27.25 -23.07
N ASP A 581 -43.86 -26.12 -23.54
CA ASP A 581 -45.21 -26.02 -24.11
C ASP A 581 -45.36 -26.25 -25.63
N TRP A 582 -44.31 -26.26 -26.46
CA TRP A 582 -44.47 -26.43 -27.92
C TRP A 582 -43.23 -27.01 -28.60
N ILE A 583 -43.43 -27.85 -29.63
CA ILE A 583 -42.37 -28.22 -30.59
C ILE A 583 -42.95 -28.11 -32.01
N HIS A 584 -42.25 -27.39 -32.89
CA HIS A 584 -42.58 -27.27 -34.31
C HIS A 584 -41.66 -28.16 -35.15
N PHE A 585 -42.24 -28.99 -36.02
CA PHE A 585 -41.50 -29.71 -37.06
C PHE A 585 -42.01 -29.31 -38.44
N ASN A 586 -41.07 -29.04 -39.35
CA ASN A 586 -41.36 -28.85 -40.78
C ASN A 586 -40.45 -29.78 -41.58
N GLY A 587 -41.04 -30.82 -42.17
CA GLY A 587 -40.36 -31.75 -43.07
C GLY A 587 -40.88 -31.62 -44.50
N LYS A 588 -39.98 -31.59 -45.48
CA LYS A 588 -40.30 -31.71 -46.92
C LYS A 588 -39.89 -33.09 -47.39
N HIS A 589 -40.78 -33.82 -48.06
CA HIS A 589 -40.50 -35.13 -48.63
C HIS A 589 -40.87 -35.16 -50.12
N GLY A 590 -39.86 -35.29 -51.00
CA GLY A 590 -40.07 -35.63 -52.42
C GLY A 590 -40.77 -34.58 -53.31
N ASN A 591 -40.66 -34.77 -54.63
CA ASN A 591 -41.11 -33.84 -55.68
C ASN A 591 -42.65 -33.80 -55.89
N GLY A 592 -43.43 -33.54 -54.85
CA GLY A 592 -44.87 -33.28 -54.94
C GLY A 592 -45.30 -32.14 -54.01
N ASN A 593 -46.10 -31.20 -54.52
CA ASN A 593 -46.60 -30.04 -53.76
C ASN A 593 -47.78 -30.44 -52.84
N GLU A 594 -47.51 -31.18 -51.78
CA GLU A 594 -48.46 -31.29 -50.66
C GLU A 594 -47.73 -31.02 -49.34
N GLU A 595 -48.10 -29.91 -48.68
CA GLU A 595 -47.71 -29.61 -47.31
C GLU A 595 -48.72 -30.28 -46.37
N GLY A 596 -48.27 -31.30 -45.64
CA GLY A 596 -49.05 -31.89 -44.54
C GLY A 596 -48.77 -31.14 -43.24
N GLU A 597 -49.80 -30.55 -42.64
CA GLU A 597 -49.74 -29.96 -41.31
C GLU A 597 -50.23 -30.98 -40.27
N VAL A 598 -49.39 -31.34 -39.30
CA VAL A 598 -49.81 -32.14 -38.14
C VAL A 598 -49.96 -31.21 -36.94
N LYS A 599 -51.20 -31.00 -36.49
CA LYS A 599 -51.52 -30.29 -35.25
C LYS A 599 -51.95 -31.29 -34.19
N ILE A 600 -51.19 -31.39 -33.11
CA ILE A 600 -51.59 -32.15 -31.93
C ILE A 600 -52.02 -31.16 -30.87
N LYS A 601 -53.24 -31.35 -30.35
CA LYS A 601 -53.86 -30.51 -29.32
C LYS A 601 -54.11 -31.38 -28.10
N PHE A 602 -53.52 -31.04 -26.97
CA PHE A 602 -53.81 -31.71 -25.70
C PHE A 602 -54.87 -30.92 -24.93
N TYR A 603 -55.82 -31.63 -24.34
CA TYR A 603 -56.83 -31.05 -23.45
C TYR A 603 -56.39 -31.22 -22.01
N LYS A 604 -56.60 -30.18 -21.21
CA LYS A 604 -56.50 -30.21 -19.76
C LYS A 604 -57.63 -31.10 -19.20
N VAL A 605 -57.28 -32.02 -18.32
CA VAL A 605 -58.24 -32.55 -17.33
C VAL A 605 -58.09 -31.73 -16.07
#